data_AF-A0A944PLD3-F1
#
_entry.id   AF-A0A944PLD3-F1
#
_cell.length_a   1.000
_cell.length_b   1.000
_cell.length_c   1.000
_cell.angle_alpha   90.00
_cell.angle_beta   90.00
_cell.angle_gamma   90.00
#
_symmetry.space_group_name_H-M   'P 1'
#
loop_
_entity.id
_entity.type
_entity.pdbx_description
1 polymer ?
#
loop_
_entity_poly.entity_id
_entity_poly.type
_entity_poly.pdbx_seq_one_letter_code
_entity_poly.pdbx_strand_id
1 'polypeptide(L)'
;MRVPIHVVNQWRPQQCRTTGYLPGENVMPYLRESDYSTRIKPDTIIVFCERKAYRVVEISERPVDLWPEHFVKQWERYTEWWVAQVISGRDMGEQPEKETWEHRPLVLTVRPADEPTAKPTDYAVRADRPFYVLPEHYSVCRLCNEIPPCTHVTTEAAVDHEMQKTDRLMAIRSGCCLGCGEPITSRMKAIRFPGPNLWRPDMGNDSAVFHSRRNCADSMSSYRQQWEQKGHATLQPELPEEAA
;
A
#
# COMPACT_ATOMS: atom_id res chain seq x y z
N MET A 1 4.66 21.32 5.48
CA MET A 1 5.47 20.47 4.59
C MET A 1 4.50 19.68 3.71
N ARG A 2 4.52 19.83 2.38
CA ARG A 2 3.60 19.08 1.49
C ARG A 2 4.22 17.72 1.19
N VAL A 3 3.54 16.63 1.55
CA VAL A 3 4.00 15.27 1.23
C VAL A 3 3.62 14.95 -0.23
N PRO A 4 4.56 14.53 -1.10
CA PRO A 4 4.26 14.22 -2.49
C PRO A 4 3.29 13.04 -2.64
N ILE A 5 2.43 13.07 -3.65
CA ILE A 5 1.37 12.05 -3.84
C ILE A 5 1.89 10.63 -4.09
N HIS A 6 3.07 10.48 -4.68
CA HIS A 6 3.67 9.15 -4.88
C HIS A 6 4.01 8.48 -3.54
N VAL A 7 4.32 9.27 -2.50
CA VAL A 7 4.54 8.80 -1.13
C VAL A 7 3.25 8.29 -0.50
N VAL A 8 2.13 8.96 -0.79
CA VAL A 8 0.78 8.56 -0.35
C VAL A 8 0.28 7.32 -1.12
N ASN A 9 0.61 7.18 -2.40
CA ASN A 9 0.17 6.03 -3.21
C ASN A 9 0.94 4.73 -2.93
N GLN A 10 2.19 4.82 -2.45
CA GLN A 10 2.93 3.67 -1.92
C GLN A 10 2.45 3.26 -0.52
N TRP A 11 1.61 4.06 0.12
CA TRP A 11 1.16 3.89 1.50
C TRP A 11 -0.11 3.04 1.55
N ARG A 12 -0.01 1.83 2.12
CA ARG A 12 -1.19 1.03 2.48
C ARG A 12 -1.41 1.13 3.99
N PRO A 13 -2.48 1.76 4.49
CA PRO A 13 -2.74 1.86 5.94
C PRO A 13 -2.84 0.49 6.63
N GLN A 14 -3.22 -0.57 5.91
CA GLN A 14 -3.21 -1.94 6.45
C GLN A 14 -1.80 -2.49 6.72
N GLN A 15 -0.74 -1.94 6.11
CA GLN A 15 0.66 -2.31 6.38
C GLN A 15 1.19 -1.68 7.67
N CYS A 16 0.63 -0.55 8.12
CA CYS A 16 1.12 0.15 9.32
C CYS A 16 0.85 -0.62 10.62
N ARG A 17 -0.19 -1.47 10.67
CA ARG A 17 -0.55 -2.25 11.86
C ARG A 17 0.29 -3.53 12.05
N THR A 18 1.04 -3.97 11.04
CA THR A 18 1.71 -5.29 11.07
C THR A 18 3.14 -5.28 10.47
N THR A 19 3.41 -4.41 9.49
CA THR A 19 4.66 -4.48 8.71
C THR A 19 5.58 -3.26 8.84
N GLY A 20 5.16 -2.17 9.50
CA GLY A 20 6.04 -1.02 9.77
C GLY A 20 6.69 -0.42 8.51
N TYR A 21 6.08 -0.61 7.35
CA TYR A 21 6.63 -0.22 6.06
C TYR A 21 6.54 1.30 5.93
N LEU A 22 7.68 1.97 5.76
CA LEU A 22 7.73 3.37 5.37
C LEU A 22 7.75 3.44 3.83
N PRO A 23 7.21 4.49 3.20
CA PRO A 23 7.29 4.66 1.75
C PRO A 23 8.77 4.72 1.30
N GLY A 24 9.04 4.14 0.13
CA GLY A 24 10.37 3.86 -0.38
C GLY A 24 11.23 5.10 -0.70
N GLU A 25 12.47 4.81 -1.09
CA GLU A 25 13.57 5.74 -1.37
C GLU A 25 13.10 7.13 -1.86
N ASN A 26 13.57 8.18 -1.19
CA ASN A 26 13.37 9.63 -1.42
C ASN A 26 12.51 10.41 -0.41
N VAL A 27 11.94 9.77 0.62
CA VAL A 27 11.09 10.52 1.58
C VAL A 27 11.86 11.16 2.72
N MET A 28 12.94 10.56 3.22
CA MET A 28 13.80 11.16 4.25
C MET A 28 15.27 10.74 4.04
N PRO A 29 16.20 11.68 3.75
CA PRO A 29 17.60 11.36 3.43
C PRO A 29 18.40 10.72 4.58
N TYR A 30 17.84 10.69 5.79
CA TYR A 30 18.47 10.15 6.99
C TYR A 30 17.96 8.76 7.40
N LEU A 31 16.92 8.23 6.77
CA LEU A 31 16.46 6.86 7.00
C LEU A 31 17.16 5.94 6.02
N ARG A 32 18.06 5.10 6.52
CA ARG A 32 18.66 4.03 5.72
C ARG A 32 17.93 2.73 6.01
N GLU A 33 17.38 2.11 4.97
CA GLU A 33 17.03 0.70 5.03
C GLU A 33 18.33 -0.07 5.25
N SER A 34 18.39 -0.90 6.28
CA SER A 34 19.50 -1.83 6.42
C SER A 34 19.37 -2.89 5.33
N ASP A 35 20.41 -3.01 4.49
CA ASP A 35 20.51 -4.10 3.52
C ASP A 35 20.44 -5.46 4.24
N TYR A 36 19.83 -6.44 3.59
CA TYR A 36 19.74 -7.80 4.08
C TYR A 36 21.15 -8.24 4.51
N SER A 37 21.29 -8.70 5.76
CA SER A 37 22.52 -9.20 6.41
C SER A 37 23.45 -8.24 7.18
N THR A 38 23.23 -6.92 7.21
CA THR A 38 23.95 -6.05 8.17
C THR A 38 23.15 -5.83 9.46
N ARG A 39 22.87 -6.97 10.10
CA ARG A 39 22.36 -7.20 11.47
C ARG A 39 22.09 -5.91 12.24
N ILE A 40 20.80 -5.57 12.39
CA ILE A 40 20.36 -4.82 13.59
C ILE A 40 21.07 -5.44 14.79
N LYS A 41 21.70 -4.61 15.61
CA LYS A 41 22.45 -5.07 16.80
C LYS A 41 21.68 -4.61 18.03
N PRO A 42 21.91 -5.26 19.18
CA PRO A 42 21.62 -4.66 20.47
C PRO A 42 22.06 -3.18 20.49
N ASP A 43 21.24 -2.34 21.12
CA ASP A 43 21.36 -0.88 21.21
C ASP A 43 21.11 -0.06 19.94
N THR A 44 20.77 -0.71 18.82
CA THR A 44 20.36 0.03 17.61
C THR A 44 18.95 0.62 17.81
N ILE A 45 18.72 1.85 17.33
CA ILE A 45 17.39 2.44 17.29
C ILE A 45 16.77 2.15 15.92
N ILE A 46 15.59 1.57 15.90
CA ILE A 46 14.86 1.21 14.69
C ILE A 46 13.49 1.88 14.66
N VAL A 47 12.96 2.12 13.46
CA VAL A 47 11.54 2.41 13.29
C VAL A 47 10.80 1.09 13.23
N PHE A 48 9.87 0.88 14.16
CA PHE A 48 9.04 -0.32 14.18
C PHE A 48 7.57 0.05 14.38
N CYS A 49 6.74 -0.88 14.87
CA CYS A 49 5.29 -0.74 15.08
C CYS A 49 4.80 0.71 15.24
N GLU A 50 3.78 1.09 14.46
CA GLU A 50 3.18 2.43 14.50
C GLU A 50 4.16 3.57 14.16
N ARG A 51 5.23 3.29 13.40
CA ARG A 51 6.25 4.29 13.00
C ARG A 51 6.94 4.95 14.20
N LYS A 52 6.99 4.28 15.35
CA LYS A 52 7.68 4.77 16.54
C LYS A 52 9.11 4.26 16.59
N ALA A 53 9.94 4.98 17.34
CA ALA A 53 11.33 4.58 17.57
C ALA A 53 11.39 3.54 18.69
N TYR A 54 12.09 2.44 18.41
CA TYR A 54 12.35 1.38 19.36
C TYR A 54 13.84 1.13 19.43
N ARG A 55 14.36 0.95 20.65
CA ARG A 55 15.70 0.44 20.88
C ARG A 55 15.67 -1.08 20.90
N VAL A 56 16.53 -1.70 20.10
CA VAL A 56 16.76 -3.14 20.10
C VAL A 56 17.51 -3.52 21.37
N VAL A 57 16.97 -4.46 22.12
CA VAL A 57 17.60 -5.00 23.34
C VAL A 57 18.32 -6.30 23.00
N GLU A 58 17.61 -7.22 22.35
CA GLU A 58 18.13 -8.54 22.01
C GLU A 58 17.52 -9.04 20.71
N ILE A 59 18.28 -9.86 20.00
CA ILE A 59 17.82 -10.62 18.85
C ILE A 59 18.27 -12.06 19.06
N SER A 60 17.32 -12.98 19.13
CA SER A 60 17.59 -14.41 19.28
C SER A 60 16.85 -15.21 18.21
N GLU A 61 17.42 -16.35 17.82
CA GLU A 61 16.73 -17.26 16.91
C GLU A 61 15.69 -18.07 17.68
N ARG A 62 14.54 -18.30 17.04
CA ARG A 62 13.49 -19.13 17.62
C ARG A 62 13.74 -20.59 17.25
N PRO A 63 13.84 -21.52 18.22
CA PRO A 63 13.98 -22.95 17.94
C PRO A 63 12.89 -23.46 17.00
N VAL A 64 13.26 -24.36 16.08
CA VAL A 64 12.41 -24.86 14.98
C VAL A 64 11.12 -25.50 15.48
N ASP A 65 11.20 -26.22 16.60
CA ASP A 65 10.09 -26.86 17.30
C ASP A 65 9.09 -25.86 17.89
N LEU A 66 9.50 -24.60 18.09
CA LEU A 66 8.68 -23.53 18.65
C LEU A 66 8.17 -22.55 17.60
N TRP A 67 8.32 -22.82 16.31
CA TRP A 67 7.86 -21.93 15.25
C TRP A 67 6.34 -21.71 15.32
N PRO A 68 5.87 -20.46 15.25
CA PRO A 68 4.43 -20.19 15.14
C PRO A 68 3.84 -20.84 13.89
N GLU A 69 2.58 -21.27 13.96
CA GLU A 69 1.88 -22.01 12.90
C GLU A 69 1.97 -21.34 11.53
N HIS A 70 1.88 -20.00 11.47
CA HIS A 70 1.97 -19.27 10.21
C HIS A 70 3.35 -19.36 9.54
N PHE A 71 4.43 -19.43 10.33
CA PHE A 71 5.79 -19.66 9.79
C PHE A 71 5.94 -21.10 9.30
N VAL A 72 5.38 -22.08 10.01
CA VAL A 72 5.37 -23.49 9.58
C VAL A 72 4.66 -23.64 8.24
N LYS A 73 3.45 -23.07 8.10
CA LYS A 73 2.70 -23.06 6.84
C LYS A 73 3.43 -22.34 5.71
N GLN A 74 4.10 -21.23 6.03
CA GLN A 74 4.87 -20.48 5.03
C GLN A 74 6.08 -21.29 4.55
N TRP A 75 6.74 -22.02 5.46
CA TRP A 75 7.82 -22.94 5.12
C TRP A 75 7.34 -24.06 4.21
N GLU A 76 6.26 -24.75 4.58
CA GLU A 76 5.68 -25.84 3.78
C GLU A 76 5.37 -25.37 2.35
N ARG A 77 4.68 -24.24 2.21
CA ARG A 77 4.37 -23.64 0.91
C ARG A 77 5.62 -23.28 0.11
N TYR A 78 6.65 -22.77 0.78
CA TYR A 78 7.92 -22.43 0.14
C TYR A 78 8.64 -23.69 -0.38
N THR A 79 8.69 -24.75 0.43
CA THR A 79 9.29 -26.04 0.03
C THR A 79 8.52 -26.70 -1.11
N GLU A 80 7.18 -26.71 -1.06
CA GLU A 80 6.35 -27.21 -2.16
C GLU A 80 6.61 -26.46 -3.47
N TRP A 81 6.67 -25.13 -3.39
CA TRP A 81 7.00 -24.29 -4.55
C TRP A 81 8.41 -24.59 -5.07
N TRP A 82 9.40 -24.70 -4.19
CA TRP A 82 10.79 -25.02 -4.55
C TRP A 82 10.87 -26.35 -5.30
N VAL A 83 10.22 -27.40 -4.79
CA VAL A 83 10.15 -28.72 -5.44
C VAL A 83 9.50 -28.61 -6.82
N ALA A 84 8.41 -27.86 -6.95
CA ALA A 84 7.76 -27.64 -8.25
C ALA A 84 8.68 -26.94 -9.26
N GLN A 85 9.48 -25.96 -8.82
CA GLN A 85 10.46 -25.29 -9.69
C GLN A 85 11.57 -26.25 -10.15
N VAL A 86 12.09 -27.08 -9.26
CA VAL A 86 13.11 -28.09 -9.60
C VAL A 86 12.56 -29.12 -10.58
N ILE A 87 11.34 -29.63 -10.37
CA ILE A 87 10.67 -30.54 -11.32
C ILE A 87 10.48 -29.89 -12.69
N SER A 88 10.21 -28.59 -12.73
CA SER A 88 10.09 -27.83 -13.99
C SER A 88 11.43 -27.57 -14.70
N GLY A 89 12.54 -28.06 -14.15
CA GLY A 89 13.87 -27.95 -14.74
C GLY A 89 14.61 -26.64 -14.43
N ARG A 90 14.15 -25.86 -13.44
CA ARG A 90 14.89 -24.68 -12.97
C ARG A 90 15.99 -25.06 -12.00
N ASP A 91 17.15 -24.45 -12.17
CA ASP A 91 18.23 -24.50 -11.17
C ASP A 91 17.88 -23.56 -10.01
N MET A 92 17.57 -24.14 -8.86
CA MET A 92 17.19 -23.44 -7.64
C MET A 92 18.28 -23.48 -6.57
N GLY A 93 19.46 -24.04 -6.88
CA GLY A 93 20.54 -24.28 -5.92
C GLY A 93 20.24 -25.43 -4.95
N GLU A 94 20.83 -25.34 -3.75
CA GLU A 94 20.68 -26.36 -2.70
C GLU A 94 19.25 -26.40 -2.14
N GLN A 95 18.86 -27.57 -1.63
CA GLN A 95 17.57 -27.72 -0.97
C GLN A 95 17.53 -26.83 0.27
N PRO A 96 16.48 -26.00 0.44
CA PRO A 96 16.40 -25.15 1.60
C PRO A 96 16.27 -25.96 2.89
N GLU A 97 16.98 -25.54 3.93
CA GLU A 97 16.86 -26.07 5.30
C GLU A 97 16.14 -25.06 6.20
N LYS A 98 15.46 -25.52 7.25
CA LYS A 98 14.67 -24.64 8.12
C LYS A 98 15.57 -23.66 8.87
N GLU A 99 16.74 -24.12 9.27
CA GLU A 99 17.73 -23.40 10.07
C GLU A 99 18.38 -22.26 9.26
N THR A 100 18.58 -22.47 7.96
CA THR A 100 19.21 -21.48 7.07
C THR A 100 18.19 -20.70 6.24
N TRP A 101 16.90 -21.03 6.36
CA TRP A 101 15.85 -20.33 5.64
C TRP A 101 15.88 -18.83 5.92
N GLU A 102 15.95 -18.03 4.85
CA GLU A 102 16.00 -16.58 4.96
C GLU A 102 14.80 -16.01 5.73
N HIS A 103 13.63 -16.62 5.60
CA HIS A 103 12.40 -16.15 6.23
C HIS A 103 12.13 -16.76 7.61
N ARG A 104 13.10 -17.48 8.20
CA ARG A 104 12.94 -18.09 9.52
C ARG A 104 12.56 -17.06 10.60
N PRO A 105 11.81 -17.47 11.64
CA PRO A 105 11.43 -16.57 12.72
C PRO A 105 12.62 -16.27 13.66
N LEU A 106 12.80 -14.99 13.94
CA LEU A 106 13.61 -14.45 15.02
C LEU A 106 12.71 -13.90 16.13
N VAL A 107 13.21 -13.89 17.36
CA VAL A 107 12.65 -13.13 18.47
C VAL A 107 13.41 -11.82 18.55
N LEU A 108 12.71 -10.72 18.27
CA LEU A 108 13.19 -9.36 18.39
C LEU A 108 12.65 -8.76 19.69
N THR A 109 13.53 -8.55 20.65
CA THR A 109 13.20 -7.88 21.91
C THR A 109 13.52 -6.41 21.78
N VAL A 110 12.49 -5.56 21.91
CA VAL A 110 12.59 -4.11 21.74
C VAL A 110 11.94 -3.36 22.87
N ARG A 111 12.36 -2.11 23.08
CA ARG A 111 11.80 -1.18 24.05
C ARG A 111 11.57 0.17 23.37
N PRO A 112 10.52 0.95 23.71
CA PRO A 112 10.38 2.31 23.19
C PRO A 112 11.64 3.13 23.46
N ALA A 113 12.12 3.85 22.45
CA ALA A 113 13.39 4.59 22.55
C ALA A 113 13.28 5.85 23.44
N ASP A 114 12.08 6.39 23.58
CA ASP A 114 11.71 7.52 24.43
C ASP A 114 11.42 7.12 25.90
N GLU A 115 11.17 5.83 26.15
CA GLU A 115 10.94 5.29 27.51
C GLU A 115 11.99 4.24 27.87
N PRO A 116 13.22 4.65 28.24
CA PRO A 116 14.31 3.71 28.51
C PRO A 116 14.06 2.83 29.74
N THR A 117 13.11 3.17 30.61
CA THR A 117 12.73 2.35 31.77
C THR A 117 11.56 1.40 31.48
N ALA A 118 10.94 1.47 30.30
CA ALA A 118 9.83 0.61 29.94
C ALA A 118 10.28 -0.86 29.83
N LYS A 119 9.35 -1.77 30.13
CA LYS A 119 9.59 -3.22 30.00
C LYS A 119 9.81 -3.57 28.51
N PRO A 120 10.88 -4.30 28.16
CA PRO A 120 11.05 -4.80 26.81
C PRO A 120 9.90 -5.72 26.38
N THR A 121 9.58 -5.69 25.09
CA THR A 121 8.54 -6.50 24.46
C THR A 121 9.15 -7.35 23.36
N ASP A 122 8.75 -8.62 23.31
CA ASP A 122 9.24 -9.60 22.35
C ASP A 122 8.29 -9.70 21.15
N TYR A 123 8.87 -9.68 19.95
CA TYR A 123 8.14 -9.86 18.70
C TYR A 123 8.74 -11.00 17.89
N ALA A 124 7.88 -11.84 17.32
CA ALA A 124 8.30 -12.78 16.29
C ALA A 124 8.39 -12.06 14.94
N VAL A 125 9.59 -11.98 14.35
CA VAL A 125 9.85 -11.32 13.06
C VAL A 125 10.56 -12.27 12.11
N ARG A 126 10.45 -12.06 10.80
CA ARG A 126 11.24 -12.82 9.82
C ARG A 126 12.69 -12.33 9.85
N ALA A 127 13.66 -13.23 9.71
CA ALA A 127 15.07 -12.87 9.65
C ALA A 127 15.41 -11.97 8.45
N ASP A 128 14.67 -12.17 7.35
CA ASP A 128 14.69 -11.39 6.13
C ASP A 128 14.07 -9.98 6.26
N ARG A 129 13.45 -9.63 7.39
CA ARG A 129 12.69 -8.39 7.47
C ARG A 129 13.63 -7.17 7.46
N PRO A 130 13.45 -6.20 6.53
CA PRO A 130 14.19 -4.95 6.59
C PRO A 130 13.68 -4.07 7.74
N PHE A 131 14.62 -3.35 8.38
CA PHE A 131 14.32 -2.33 9.38
C PHE A 131 14.95 -1.00 8.97
N TYR A 132 14.25 0.10 9.27
CA TYR A 132 14.82 1.43 9.16
C TYR A 132 15.60 1.74 10.42
N VAL A 133 16.90 1.98 10.28
CA VAL A 133 17.76 2.34 11.40
C VAL A 133 17.79 3.86 11.56
N LEU A 134 17.56 4.32 12.79
CA LEU A 134 17.63 5.72 13.15
C LEU A 134 19.03 6.07 13.70
N PRO A 135 19.53 7.28 13.39
CA PRO A 135 20.67 7.83 14.13
C PRO A 135 20.29 8.07 15.60
N GLU A 136 21.29 8.31 16.45
CA GLU A 136 21.06 8.62 17.87
C GLU A 136 20.14 9.82 18.07
N HIS A 137 20.29 10.85 17.23
CA HIS A 137 19.46 12.05 17.24
C HIS A 137 18.52 12.05 16.04
N TYR A 138 17.23 11.87 16.29
CA TYR A 138 16.19 11.83 15.26
C TYR A 138 15.04 12.77 15.61
N SER A 139 14.30 13.21 14.59
CA SER A 139 13.10 14.02 14.77
C SER A 139 11.87 13.14 14.97
N VAL A 140 10.98 13.55 15.87
CA VAL A 140 9.65 12.96 16.06
C VAL A 140 8.57 14.02 15.89
N CYS A 141 7.36 13.60 15.51
CA CYS A 141 6.20 14.46 15.57
C CYS A 141 5.85 14.74 17.04
N ARG A 142 5.76 16.01 17.43
CA ARG A 142 5.39 16.39 18.81
C ARG A 142 4.01 15.87 19.25
N LEU A 143 3.07 15.68 18.33
CA LEU A 143 1.69 15.32 18.66
C LEU A 143 1.48 13.81 18.81
N CYS A 144 1.99 13.01 17.87
CA CYS A 144 1.79 11.56 17.86
C CYS A 144 3.05 10.75 18.23
N ASN A 145 4.20 11.42 18.39
CA ASN A 145 5.50 10.81 18.68
C ASN A 145 6.00 9.81 17.61
N GLU A 146 5.46 9.90 16.40
CA GLU A 146 5.89 9.08 15.26
C GLU A 146 7.04 9.72 14.49
N ILE A 147 7.81 8.89 13.79
CA ILE A 147 8.85 9.32 12.88
C ILE A 147 8.23 9.97 11.63
N PRO A 148 8.63 11.21 11.29
CA PRO A 148 8.14 11.90 10.10
C PRO A 148 8.35 11.11 8.78
N PRO A 149 7.43 11.21 7.81
CA PRO A 149 6.12 11.87 7.90
C PRO A 149 5.16 11.05 8.78
N CYS A 150 4.56 11.65 9.82
CA CYS A 150 3.66 10.89 10.69
C CYS A 150 2.32 10.58 10.00
N THR A 151 1.59 9.62 10.58
CA THR A 151 0.29 9.14 10.11
C THR A 151 -0.67 10.29 9.89
N HIS A 152 -0.76 11.23 10.83
CA HIS A 152 -1.60 12.43 10.72
C HIS A 152 -1.33 13.19 9.42
N VAL A 153 -0.07 13.55 9.16
CA VAL A 153 0.31 14.28 7.93
C VAL A 153 0.00 13.48 6.68
N THR A 154 0.25 12.17 6.69
CA THR A 154 -0.08 11.31 5.54
C THR A 154 -1.58 11.18 5.31
N THR A 155 -2.39 11.16 6.38
CA THR A 155 -3.85 11.12 6.30
C THR A 155 -4.40 12.44 5.78
N GLU A 156 -3.93 13.57 6.28
CA GLU A 156 -4.31 14.90 5.75
C GLU A 156 -3.98 15.00 4.26
N ALA A 157 -2.78 14.59 3.85
CA ALA A 157 -2.40 14.61 2.44
C ALA A 157 -3.29 13.71 1.58
N ALA A 158 -3.71 12.54 2.10
CA ALA A 158 -4.64 11.66 1.41
C ALA A 158 -6.05 12.27 1.30
N VAL A 159 -6.55 12.87 2.38
CA VAL A 159 -7.85 13.56 2.39
C VAL A 159 -7.84 14.74 1.42
N ASP A 160 -6.82 15.59 1.47
CA ASP A 160 -6.67 16.73 0.55
C ASP A 160 -6.66 16.28 -0.92
N HIS A 161 -6.01 15.16 -1.22
CA HIS A 161 -5.98 14.63 -2.57
C HIS A 161 -7.33 14.10 -3.04
N GLU A 162 -8.05 13.37 -2.18
CA GLU A 162 -9.40 12.91 -2.53
C GLU A 162 -10.38 14.07 -2.63
N MET A 163 -10.26 15.10 -1.77
CA MET A 163 -11.02 16.34 -1.90
C MET A 163 -10.74 17.04 -3.23
N GLN A 164 -9.48 17.15 -3.66
CA GLN A 164 -9.15 17.72 -4.97
C GLN A 164 -9.72 16.93 -6.14
N LYS A 165 -9.75 15.59 -6.05
CA LYS A 165 -10.42 14.76 -7.06
C LYS A 165 -11.92 15.02 -7.10
N THR A 166 -12.56 15.09 -5.94
CA THR A 166 -13.98 15.41 -5.82
C THR A 166 -14.27 16.81 -6.37
N ASP A 167 -13.51 17.83 -5.99
CA ASP A 167 -13.67 19.20 -6.49
C ASP A 167 -13.52 19.26 -8.01
N ARG A 168 -12.50 18.57 -8.56
CA ARG A 168 -12.30 18.46 -10.00
C ARG A 168 -13.51 17.82 -10.68
N LEU A 169 -14.02 16.74 -10.11
CA LEU A 169 -15.18 16.02 -10.64
C LEU A 169 -16.46 16.86 -10.56
N MET A 170 -16.65 17.62 -9.47
CA MET A 170 -17.78 18.54 -9.26
C MET A 170 -17.72 19.76 -10.20
N ALA A 171 -16.53 20.20 -10.58
CA ALA A 171 -16.34 21.28 -11.56
C ALA A 171 -16.69 20.85 -13.01
N ILE A 172 -16.80 19.56 -13.29
CA ILE A 172 -17.21 19.07 -14.62
C ILE A 172 -18.65 19.49 -14.88
N ARG A 173 -18.90 20.09 -16.05
CA ARG A 173 -20.25 20.49 -16.48
C ARG A 173 -20.97 19.33 -17.16
N SER A 174 -22.30 19.38 -17.17
CA SER A 174 -23.10 18.40 -17.91
C SER A 174 -22.71 18.38 -19.40
N GLY A 175 -22.72 17.20 -20.02
CA GLY A 175 -22.27 17.01 -21.41
C GLY A 175 -20.74 16.98 -21.60
N CYS A 176 -19.96 17.07 -20.53
CA CYS A 176 -18.50 16.89 -20.58
C CYS A 176 -18.10 15.47 -20.17
N CYS A 177 -16.96 15.02 -20.67
CA CYS A 177 -16.35 13.74 -20.30
C CYS A 177 -15.97 13.74 -18.81
N LEU A 178 -16.46 12.77 -18.04
CA LEU A 178 -16.15 12.65 -16.61
C LEU A 178 -14.68 12.30 -16.32
N GLY A 179 -13.94 11.78 -17.31
CA GLY A 179 -12.52 11.47 -17.16
C GLY A 179 -11.59 12.68 -17.34
N CYS A 180 -11.85 13.52 -18.34
CA CYS A 180 -10.96 14.63 -18.68
C CYS A 180 -11.57 16.03 -18.48
N GLY A 181 -12.88 16.15 -18.30
CA GLY A 181 -13.59 17.43 -18.13
C GLY A 181 -13.86 18.20 -19.43
N GLU A 182 -13.43 17.69 -20.59
CA GLU A 182 -13.67 18.33 -21.89
C GLU A 182 -15.09 18.07 -22.41
N PRO A 183 -15.70 19.02 -23.13
CA PRO A 183 -17.03 18.85 -23.71
C PRO A 183 -17.03 17.73 -24.77
N ILE A 184 -18.08 16.91 -24.76
CA ILE A 184 -18.29 15.87 -25.77
C ILE A 184 -19.16 16.45 -26.88
N THR A 185 -18.60 16.56 -28.07
CA THR A 185 -19.34 17.04 -29.26
C THR A 185 -19.96 15.86 -30.02
N SER A 186 -20.96 16.13 -30.86
CA SER A 186 -21.64 15.12 -31.69
C SER A 186 -20.71 14.33 -32.62
N ARG A 187 -19.52 14.88 -32.95
CA ARG A 187 -18.53 14.23 -33.82
C ARG A 187 -17.55 13.33 -33.06
N MET A 188 -17.56 13.37 -31.73
CA MET A 188 -16.62 12.62 -30.89
C MET A 188 -17.20 11.28 -30.47
N LYS A 189 -16.39 10.22 -30.54
CA LYS A 189 -16.77 8.91 -29.99
C LYS A 189 -16.76 8.97 -28.46
N ALA A 190 -17.88 8.61 -27.87
CA ALA A 190 -18.07 8.58 -26.43
C ALA A 190 -18.87 7.35 -26.00
N ILE A 191 -18.60 6.89 -24.78
CA ILE A 191 -19.33 5.80 -24.12
C ILE A 191 -20.19 6.42 -23.02
N ARG A 192 -21.47 6.05 -23.04
CA ARG A 192 -22.47 6.44 -22.04
C ARG A 192 -22.79 5.23 -21.19
N PHE A 193 -22.86 5.43 -19.87
CA PHE A 193 -23.32 4.41 -18.94
C PHE A 193 -24.76 4.72 -18.56
N PRO A 194 -25.70 3.77 -18.75
CA PRO A 194 -27.08 4.01 -18.42
C PRO A 194 -27.32 3.97 -16.89
N GLY A 195 -28.40 4.63 -16.47
CA GLY A 195 -28.81 4.69 -15.07
C GLY A 195 -28.13 5.81 -14.27
N PRO A 196 -28.13 5.72 -12.93
CA PRO A 196 -27.66 6.80 -12.07
C PRO A 196 -26.15 7.02 -12.25
N ASN A 197 -25.76 8.30 -12.29
CA ASN A 197 -24.37 8.67 -12.33
C ASN A 197 -23.72 8.51 -10.96
N LEU A 198 -22.83 7.52 -10.83
CA LEU A 198 -22.20 7.18 -9.55
C LEU A 198 -21.24 8.25 -9.03
N TRP A 199 -20.66 9.02 -9.95
CA TRP A 199 -19.63 10.03 -9.66
C TRP A 199 -20.24 11.42 -9.50
N ARG A 200 -21.31 11.71 -10.25
CA ARG A 200 -22.07 12.96 -10.20
C ARG A 200 -23.57 12.67 -10.11
N PRO A 201 -24.08 12.18 -8.95
CA PRO A 201 -25.50 11.88 -8.78
C PRO A 201 -26.41 13.09 -9.02
N ASP A 202 -25.88 14.30 -8.80
CA ASP A 202 -26.57 15.57 -9.04
C ASP A 202 -26.89 15.82 -10.52
N MET A 203 -26.18 15.18 -11.46
CA MET A 203 -26.44 15.30 -12.90
C MET A 203 -27.60 14.43 -13.41
N GLY A 204 -28.17 13.57 -12.56
CA GLY A 204 -29.26 12.67 -12.93
C GLY A 204 -28.81 11.45 -13.74
N ASN A 205 -29.79 10.70 -14.26
CA ASN A 205 -29.57 9.46 -14.99
C ASN A 205 -28.93 9.71 -16.37
N ASP A 206 -28.22 8.70 -16.89
CA ASP A 206 -27.61 8.65 -18.23
C ASP A 206 -26.62 9.79 -18.53
N SER A 207 -26.17 10.47 -17.48
CA SER A 207 -25.23 11.60 -17.53
C SER A 207 -23.77 11.18 -17.43
N ALA A 208 -23.50 9.90 -17.14
CA ALA A 208 -22.15 9.36 -17.03
C ALA A 208 -21.56 9.08 -18.42
N VAL A 209 -20.78 10.03 -18.94
CA VAL A 209 -20.22 9.97 -20.29
C VAL A 209 -18.69 10.11 -20.28
N PHE A 210 -18.02 9.29 -21.09
CA PHE A 210 -16.56 9.29 -21.24
C PHE A 210 -16.17 9.31 -22.72
N HIS A 211 -15.09 10.02 -23.06
CA HIS A 211 -14.47 9.87 -24.37
C HIS A 211 -13.92 8.45 -24.56
N SER A 212 -14.01 7.91 -25.78
CA SER A 212 -13.42 6.61 -26.14
C SER A 212 -11.90 6.66 -26.40
N ARG A 213 -11.23 7.78 -26.08
CA ARG A 213 -9.78 7.98 -26.33
C ARG A 213 -8.93 7.44 -25.18
N ARG A 214 -7.68 7.08 -25.47
CA ARG A 214 -6.74 6.47 -24.51
C ARG A 214 -6.61 7.23 -23.19
N ASN A 215 -6.54 8.57 -23.24
CA ASN A 215 -6.39 9.41 -22.04
C ASN A 215 -7.59 9.36 -21.08
N CYS A 216 -8.74 8.80 -21.50
CA CYS A 216 -9.92 8.65 -20.66
C CYS A 216 -10.22 7.18 -20.30
N ALA A 217 -9.39 6.24 -20.77
CA ALA A 217 -9.62 4.81 -20.64
C ALA A 217 -9.56 4.34 -19.18
N ASP A 218 -8.63 4.87 -18.38
CA ASP A 218 -8.47 4.46 -16.98
C ASP A 218 -9.65 4.92 -16.12
N SER A 219 -10.07 6.18 -16.27
CA SER A 219 -11.26 6.70 -15.58
C SER A 219 -12.52 5.94 -15.99
N MET A 220 -12.68 5.67 -17.28
CA MET A 220 -13.81 4.88 -17.79
C MET A 220 -13.81 3.46 -17.23
N SER A 221 -12.65 2.79 -17.18
CA SER A 221 -12.52 1.44 -16.64
C SER A 221 -12.83 1.41 -15.14
N SER A 222 -12.34 2.41 -14.38
CA SER A 222 -12.64 2.56 -12.97
C SER A 222 -14.14 2.79 -12.72
N TYR A 223 -14.79 3.64 -13.51
CA TYR A 223 -16.23 3.86 -13.44
C TYR A 223 -17.00 2.58 -13.75
N ARG A 224 -16.65 1.89 -14.85
CA ARG A 224 -17.26 0.63 -15.26
C ARG A 224 -17.22 -0.42 -14.14
N GLN A 225 -16.07 -0.59 -13.51
CA GLN A 225 -15.92 -1.53 -12.40
C GLN A 225 -16.85 -1.21 -11.23
N GLN A 226 -16.95 0.07 -10.84
CA GLN A 226 -17.87 0.50 -9.78
C GLN A 226 -19.34 0.30 -10.17
N TRP A 227 -19.66 0.59 -11.42
CA TRP A 227 -21.00 0.46 -11.98
C TRP A 227 -21.45 -1.01 -12.05
N GLU A 228 -20.56 -1.91 -12.45
CA GLU A 228 -20.79 -3.37 -12.41
C GLU A 228 -20.94 -3.88 -10.98
N GLN A 229 -20.10 -3.43 -10.03
CA GLN A 229 -20.20 -3.79 -8.61
C GLN A 229 -21.53 -3.36 -7.97
N LYS A 230 -22.14 -2.28 -8.46
CA LYS A 230 -23.48 -1.84 -8.03
C LYS A 230 -24.62 -2.64 -8.66
N GLY A 231 -24.31 -3.67 -9.44
CA GLY A 231 -25.30 -4.54 -10.08
C GLY A 231 -25.91 -3.95 -11.35
N HIS A 232 -25.33 -2.88 -11.89
CA HIS A 232 -25.87 -2.24 -13.10
C HIS A 232 -25.47 -2.96 -14.39
N ALA A 233 -24.67 -4.03 -14.35
CA ALA A 233 -24.20 -4.78 -15.51
C ALA A 233 -25.31 -5.22 -16.49
N THR A 234 -26.54 -5.38 -16.01
CA THR A 234 -27.73 -5.77 -16.79
C THR A 234 -28.39 -4.61 -17.54
N LEU A 235 -28.07 -3.35 -17.19
CA LEU A 235 -28.55 -2.15 -17.89
C LEU A 235 -27.68 -1.96 -19.14
N GLN A 236 -28.03 -2.62 -20.25
CA GLN A 236 -27.30 -2.41 -21.50
C GLN A 236 -27.39 -0.95 -21.94
N PRO A 237 -26.33 -0.35 -22.48
CA PRO A 237 -26.44 0.92 -23.18
C PRO A 237 -27.27 0.69 -24.45
N GLU A 238 -28.55 1.03 -24.41
CA GLU A 238 -29.32 1.22 -25.63
C GLU A 238 -28.64 2.37 -26.40
N LEU A 239 -27.90 2.00 -27.46
CA LEU A 239 -27.47 2.95 -28.47
C LEU A 239 -28.75 3.59 -29.02
N PRO A 240 -28.86 4.93 -29.09
CA PRO A 240 -29.99 5.55 -29.76
C PRO A 240 -30.05 5.00 -31.18
N GLU A 241 -31.15 4.34 -31.55
CA GLU A 241 -31.46 4.06 -32.94
C GLU A 241 -31.41 5.40 -33.69
N GLU A 242 -30.56 5.46 -34.70
CA GLU A 242 -30.49 6.59 -35.62
C GLU A 242 -31.90 6.84 -36.17
N ALA A 243 -32.48 7.99 -35.85
CA ALA A 243 -33.72 8.43 -36.44
C ALA A 243 -33.49 8.62 -37.95
N ALA A 244 -34.05 7.70 -38.74
CA ALA A 244 -34.21 7.79 -40.19
C ALA A 244 -35.34 8.77 -40.55
#